data_AF-A0AA38L9G6-F1
#
_entry.id   AF-A0AA38L9G6-F1
#
_cell.length_a   1.000
_cell.length_b   1.000
_cell.length_c   1.000
_cell.angle_alpha   90.00
_cell.angle_beta   90.00
_cell.angle_gamma   90.00
#
_symmetry.space_group_name_H-M   'P 1'
#
loop_
_entity.id
_entity.type
_entity.pdbx_description
1 polymer ?
#
loop_
_entity_poly.entity_id
_entity_poly.type
_entity_poly.pdbx_seq_one_letter_code
_entity_poly.pdbx_strand_id
1 'polypeptide(L)'
;MENLGRRDLQVKRFDPVMVAPYLPLPKVTLQLSTIDNCIILRAMANVLLVYNSSESISADPAKTIREALSKVLMYYFPLAGRLRKKENGDLEVECTGEGALFVEAMADKELSVLGDLDDLINPSFQQLLFSQPPDTDIEDHHLLAVQVNHFESLLPTSVVEESVQASFLINSKTIEYIKQCVMEECKEFFSTFEVLAAMVWLARTKALQISHAETVKLVFIRDMRKSLNPPIPNGYYGNVIGFACAIDNAKELINGSLLHVVMIIKKSKFSLTDENLESSIVMNPSRLDVDMKQENLVGFND
;
A
#
# COMPACT_ATOMS: atom_id res chain seq x y z
N MET A 1 15.05 20.32 30.74
CA MET A 1 13.84 19.84 30.04
C MET A 1 13.53 20.81 28.91
N GLU A 2 14.34 20.83 27.83
CA GLU A 2 14.35 21.98 26.89
C GLU A 2 14.47 21.62 25.39
N ASN A 3 14.59 20.33 25.01
CA ASN A 3 14.91 19.93 23.64
C ASN A 3 13.79 19.19 22.87
N LEU A 4 12.56 19.11 23.40
CA LEU A 4 11.51 18.26 22.83
C LEU A 4 11.09 18.68 21.41
N GLY A 5 10.88 19.99 21.18
CA GLY A 5 10.23 20.50 19.96
C GLY A 5 11.13 20.78 18.74
N ARG A 6 12.33 20.19 18.64
CA ARG A 6 13.30 20.55 17.57
C ARG A 6 13.25 19.65 16.32
N ARG A 7 12.66 18.46 16.43
CA ARG A 7 12.40 17.52 15.32
C ARG A 7 10.92 17.41 14.94
N ASP A 8 10.04 18.08 15.69
CA ASP A 8 8.62 18.17 15.33
C ASP A 8 8.48 19.00 14.04
N LEU A 9 7.90 18.36 13.03
CA LEU A 9 7.47 18.99 11.79
C LEU A 9 6.12 19.68 12.01
N GLN A 10 5.96 20.89 11.48
CA GLN A 10 4.66 21.54 11.39
C GLN A 10 4.32 21.72 9.91
N VAL A 11 3.33 20.95 9.45
CA VAL A 11 2.86 20.98 8.07
C VAL A 11 1.59 21.84 8.02
N LYS A 12 1.76 23.11 7.67
CA LYS A 12 0.65 24.02 7.42
C LYS A 12 0.02 23.70 6.07
N ARG A 13 -1.09 22.97 6.07
CA ARG A 13 -1.93 22.77 4.89
C ARG A 13 -2.61 24.09 4.48
N PHE A 14 -2.72 24.32 3.18
CA PHE A 14 -3.55 25.38 2.59
C PHE A 14 -4.96 24.84 2.30
N ASP A 15 -5.89 25.72 1.90
CA ASP A 15 -7.27 25.32 1.59
C ASP A 15 -7.30 24.26 0.45
N PRO A 16 -8.08 23.18 0.61
CA PRO A 16 -8.16 22.12 -0.40
C PRO A 16 -8.85 22.58 -1.68
N VAL A 17 -8.36 22.07 -2.82
CA VAL A 17 -8.91 22.33 -4.15
C VAL A 17 -9.40 21.02 -4.76
N MET A 18 -10.63 21.01 -5.28
CA MET A 18 -11.15 19.88 -6.05
C MET A 18 -10.60 19.92 -7.49
N VAL A 19 -9.91 18.86 -7.90
CA VAL A 19 -9.34 18.72 -9.24
C VAL A 19 -10.24 17.85 -10.08
N ALA A 20 -11.15 18.48 -10.80
CA ALA A 20 -12.04 17.84 -11.76
C ALA A 20 -11.25 17.29 -12.98
N PRO A 21 -11.81 16.29 -13.70
CA PRO A 21 -11.27 15.84 -14.99
C PRO A 21 -11.22 17.00 -16.02
N TYR A 22 -10.23 16.97 -16.90
CA TYR A 22 -9.94 18.06 -17.86
C TYR A 22 -11.09 18.36 -18.84
N LEU A 23 -11.94 17.36 -19.13
CA LEU A 23 -13.20 17.51 -19.86
C LEU A 23 -14.35 16.88 -19.06
N PRO A 24 -15.62 17.31 -19.24
CA PRO A 24 -16.78 16.63 -18.66
C PRO A 24 -16.90 15.19 -19.15
N LEU A 25 -17.31 14.28 -18.24
CA LEU A 25 -17.37 12.83 -18.50
C LEU A 25 -18.77 12.27 -18.19
N PRO A 26 -19.12 11.07 -18.68
CA PRO A 26 -20.41 10.44 -18.41
C PRO A 26 -20.65 10.22 -16.91
N LYS A 27 -21.77 10.71 -16.40
CA LYS A 27 -22.22 10.38 -15.03
C LYS A 27 -22.81 8.97 -15.03
N VAL A 28 -22.05 8.03 -14.47
CA VAL A 28 -22.41 6.62 -14.32
C VAL A 28 -22.17 6.18 -12.88
N THR A 29 -22.89 5.15 -12.43
CA THR A 29 -22.52 4.41 -11.21
C THR A 29 -21.82 3.11 -11.63
N LEU A 30 -20.65 2.84 -11.08
CA LEU A 30 -19.92 1.58 -11.28
C LEU A 30 -20.05 0.70 -10.03
N GLN A 31 -20.44 -0.56 -10.20
CA GLN A 31 -20.39 -1.54 -9.12
C GLN A 31 -18.93 -1.88 -8.78
N LEU A 32 -18.60 -1.95 -7.49
CA LEU A 32 -17.31 -2.47 -7.03
C LEU A 32 -17.36 -4.00 -6.96
N SER A 33 -16.25 -4.69 -7.23
CA SER A 33 -16.23 -6.16 -7.22
C SER A 33 -16.41 -6.73 -5.80
N THR A 34 -16.63 -8.04 -5.70
CA THR A 34 -16.66 -8.77 -4.42
C THR A 34 -15.38 -8.55 -3.60
N ILE A 35 -14.22 -8.45 -4.26
CA ILE A 35 -12.93 -8.23 -3.60
C ILE A 35 -12.82 -6.78 -3.12
N ASP A 36 -13.16 -5.81 -3.98
CA ASP A 36 -13.17 -4.37 -3.60
C ASP A 36 -14.12 -4.09 -2.43
N ASN A 37 -15.23 -4.82 -2.34
CA ASN A 37 -16.19 -4.71 -1.25
C ASN A 37 -15.73 -5.30 0.08
N CYS A 38 -14.63 -6.06 0.11
CA CYS A 38 -14.12 -6.72 1.30
C CYS A 38 -13.74 -5.70 2.39
N ILE A 39 -14.33 -5.83 3.59
CA ILE A 39 -14.23 -4.82 4.65
C ILE A 39 -12.77 -4.52 5.06
N ILE A 40 -11.88 -5.51 5.03
CA ILE A 40 -10.46 -5.33 5.36
C ILE A 40 -9.65 -4.51 4.32
N LEU A 41 -10.23 -4.23 3.14
CA LEU A 41 -9.65 -3.39 2.10
C LEU A 41 -10.26 -1.97 2.07
N ARG A 42 -11.23 -1.69 2.94
CA ARG A 42 -11.88 -0.37 3.08
C ARG A 42 -10.99 0.60 3.88
N ALA A 43 -9.78 0.85 3.38
CA ALA A 43 -8.76 1.71 4.00
C ALA A 43 -7.97 2.50 2.95
N MET A 44 -7.53 3.71 3.28
CA MET A 44 -6.72 4.55 2.39
C MET A 44 -5.27 4.05 2.27
N ALA A 45 -4.83 3.80 1.05
CA ALA A 45 -3.47 3.36 0.74
C ALA A 45 -2.53 4.56 0.53
N ASN A 46 -1.94 5.05 1.62
CA ASN A 46 -1.04 6.20 1.58
C ASN A 46 0.34 5.87 1.00
N VAL A 47 0.82 6.71 0.06
CA VAL A 47 2.15 6.62 -0.55
C VAL A 47 2.82 8.00 -0.48
N LEU A 48 4.01 8.07 0.12
CA LEU A 48 4.83 9.27 0.13
C LEU A 48 5.87 9.19 -1.00
N LEU A 49 5.89 10.21 -1.87
CA LEU A 49 6.88 10.36 -2.93
C LEU A 49 7.77 11.56 -2.63
N VAL A 50 9.08 11.33 -2.58
CA VAL A 50 10.08 12.29 -2.10
C VAL A 50 10.99 12.69 -3.27
N TYR A 51 11.16 13.99 -3.46
CA TYR A 51 11.93 14.55 -4.57
C TYR A 51 12.91 15.60 -4.04
N ASN A 52 14.20 15.43 -4.35
CA ASN A 52 15.20 16.47 -4.10
C ASN A 52 14.99 17.63 -5.08
N SER A 53 15.34 18.85 -4.65
CA SER A 53 15.38 20.01 -5.52
C SER A 53 16.39 19.83 -6.65
N SER A 54 16.13 20.45 -7.79
CA SER A 54 17.06 20.50 -8.92
C SER A 54 17.02 21.88 -9.56
N GLU A 55 18.21 22.48 -9.73
CA GLU A 55 18.40 23.78 -10.39
C GLU A 55 17.90 23.80 -11.85
N SER A 56 17.62 22.63 -12.44
CA SER A 56 17.08 22.47 -13.79
C SER A 56 15.55 22.60 -13.88
N ILE A 57 14.82 22.57 -12.76
CA ILE A 57 13.35 22.59 -12.74
C ILE A 57 12.85 24.02 -12.56
N SER A 58 12.44 24.65 -13.67
CA SER A 58 11.87 26.01 -13.69
C SER A 58 10.35 26.07 -13.51
N ALA A 59 9.68 24.91 -13.37
CA ALA A 59 8.23 24.80 -13.26
C ALA A 59 7.79 24.52 -11.82
N ASP A 60 6.72 25.19 -11.39
CA ASP A 60 6.02 24.93 -10.12
C ASP A 60 5.55 23.45 -10.07
N PRO A 61 6.06 22.62 -9.14
CA PRO A 61 5.67 21.22 -9.03
C PRO A 61 4.19 21.04 -8.67
N ALA A 62 3.63 21.87 -7.80
CA ALA A 62 2.26 21.72 -7.33
C ALA A 62 1.27 22.02 -8.47
N LYS A 63 1.47 23.12 -9.20
CA LYS A 63 0.71 23.39 -10.44
C LYS A 63 0.88 22.28 -11.47
N THR A 64 2.10 21.79 -11.68
CA THR A 64 2.39 20.75 -12.67
C THR A 64 1.67 19.43 -12.35
N ILE A 65 1.70 19.00 -11.08
CA ILE A 65 0.99 17.81 -10.60
C ILE A 65 -0.53 18.01 -10.70
N ARG A 66 -1.06 19.19 -10.34
CA ARG A 66 -2.49 19.53 -10.45
C ARG A 66 -2.99 19.49 -11.90
N GLU A 67 -2.23 20.03 -12.85
CA GLU A 67 -2.56 19.97 -14.28
C GLU A 67 -2.42 18.56 -14.87
N ALA A 68 -1.49 17.74 -14.38
CA ALA A 68 -1.36 16.34 -14.76
C ALA A 68 -2.53 15.50 -14.22
N LEU A 69 -2.89 15.68 -12.94
CA LEU A 69 -4.00 14.99 -12.26
C LEU A 69 -5.32 15.18 -13.02
N SER A 70 -5.67 16.42 -13.39
CA SER A 70 -6.88 16.71 -14.18
C SER A 70 -6.93 15.96 -15.52
N LYS A 71 -5.78 15.74 -16.18
CA LYS A 71 -5.68 14.96 -17.42
C LYS A 71 -5.75 13.45 -17.17
N VAL A 72 -5.09 12.95 -16.12
CA VAL A 72 -5.11 11.53 -15.72
C VAL A 72 -6.52 11.09 -15.31
N LEU A 73 -7.29 11.98 -14.67
CA LEU A 73 -8.70 11.74 -14.32
C LEU A 73 -9.65 11.67 -15.52
N MET A 74 -9.21 11.92 -16.76
CA MET A 74 -10.00 11.54 -17.94
C MET A 74 -10.03 10.02 -18.15
N TYR A 75 -8.95 9.33 -17.76
CA TYR A 75 -8.82 7.88 -17.88
C TYR A 75 -9.32 7.21 -16.58
N TYR A 76 -8.80 7.64 -15.43
CA TYR A 76 -9.17 7.10 -14.12
C TYR A 76 -10.36 7.87 -13.51
N PHE A 77 -11.39 8.12 -14.33
CA PHE A 77 -12.53 8.97 -13.97
C PHE A 77 -13.33 8.55 -12.74
N PRO A 78 -13.39 7.26 -12.32
CA PRO A 78 -14.06 6.91 -11.06
C PRO A 78 -13.35 7.48 -9.83
N LEU A 79 -12.04 7.78 -9.91
CA LEU A 79 -11.30 8.46 -8.83
C LEU A 79 -11.71 9.93 -8.66
N ALA A 80 -12.45 10.50 -9.61
CA ALA A 80 -13.11 11.81 -9.51
C ALA A 80 -14.56 11.72 -8.99
N GLY A 81 -15.02 10.53 -8.61
CA GLY A 81 -16.36 10.26 -8.08
C GLY A 81 -16.42 10.23 -6.54
N ARG A 82 -17.51 9.64 -6.02
CA ARG A 82 -17.75 9.38 -4.59
C ARG A 82 -18.14 7.92 -4.38
N LEU A 83 -17.92 7.43 -3.17
CA LEU A 83 -18.49 6.15 -2.73
C LEU A 83 -19.94 6.36 -2.31
N ARG A 84 -20.80 5.40 -2.68
CA ARG A 84 -22.18 5.31 -2.23
C ARG A 84 -22.42 3.90 -1.68
N LYS A 85 -23.19 3.80 -0.61
CA LYS A 85 -23.50 2.53 0.07
C LYS A 85 -24.89 2.04 -0.34
N LYS A 86 -24.94 0.78 -0.76
CA LYS A 86 -26.17 0.07 -1.14
C LYS A 86 -26.85 -0.47 0.13
N GLU A 87 -28.15 -0.76 0.02
CA GLU A 87 -28.95 -1.31 1.14
C GLU A 87 -28.38 -2.62 1.73
N ASN A 88 -27.66 -3.41 0.92
CA ASN A 88 -27.00 -4.64 1.35
C ASN A 88 -25.61 -4.45 1.99
N GLY A 89 -25.11 -3.22 2.11
CA GLY A 89 -23.79 -2.90 2.68
C GLY A 89 -22.61 -2.96 1.71
N ASP A 90 -22.85 -3.31 0.45
CA ASP A 90 -21.90 -3.09 -0.64
C ASP A 90 -21.70 -1.59 -0.89
N LEU A 91 -20.59 -1.27 -1.53
CA LEU A 91 -20.24 0.03 -2.04
C LEU A 91 -20.27 0.03 -3.58
N GLU A 92 -20.54 1.19 -4.14
CA GLU A 92 -20.50 1.50 -5.56
C GLU A 92 -19.92 2.90 -5.77
N VAL A 93 -19.32 3.16 -6.93
CA VAL A 93 -18.70 4.46 -7.24
C VAL A 93 -19.64 5.27 -8.11
N GLU A 94 -20.18 6.36 -7.57
CA GLU A 94 -20.89 7.36 -8.37
C GLU A 94 -19.87 8.30 -9.01
N CYS A 95 -19.76 8.26 -10.34
CA CYS A 95 -18.83 9.07 -11.11
C CYS A 95 -19.40 10.49 -11.29
N THR A 96 -19.45 11.25 -10.20
CA THR A 96 -20.02 12.61 -10.14
C THR A 96 -19.27 13.60 -11.03
N GLY A 97 -17.96 13.39 -11.22
CA GLY A 97 -17.04 14.26 -11.96
C GLY A 97 -16.52 15.45 -11.14
N GLU A 98 -16.83 15.51 -9.85
CA GLU A 98 -16.41 16.59 -8.94
C GLU A 98 -14.89 16.68 -8.75
N GLY A 99 -14.18 15.55 -8.90
CA GLY A 99 -12.73 15.51 -8.87
C GLY A 99 -12.13 14.77 -7.67
N ALA A 100 -10.80 14.64 -7.75
CA ALA A 100 -9.95 14.21 -6.65
C ALA A 100 -9.60 15.40 -5.76
N LEU A 101 -9.29 15.15 -4.49
CA LEU A 101 -8.87 16.21 -3.55
C LEU A 101 -7.39 16.56 -3.77
N PHE A 102 -7.07 17.84 -3.87
CA PHE A 102 -5.69 18.33 -3.97
C PHE A 102 -5.40 19.34 -2.86
N VAL A 103 -4.32 19.12 -2.13
CA VAL A 103 -3.90 19.93 -0.98
C VAL A 103 -2.45 20.38 -1.19
N GLU A 104 -2.20 21.67 -1.15
CA GLU A 104 -0.82 22.17 -0.99
C GLU A 104 -0.54 22.34 0.51
N ALA A 105 0.72 22.16 0.92
CA ALA A 105 1.14 22.38 2.29
C ALA A 105 2.57 22.91 2.38
N MET A 106 2.88 23.64 3.44
CA MET A 106 4.24 24.10 3.76
C MET A 106 4.74 23.42 5.04
N ALA A 107 5.92 22.82 4.97
CA ALA A 107 6.61 22.20 6.08
C ALA A 107 7.71 23.14 6.62
N ASP A 108 7.72 23.37 7.94
CA ASP A 108 8.61 24.31 8.64
C ASP A 108 10.07 23.82 8.82
N LYS A 109 10.54 22.90 7.98
CA LYS A 109 11.88 22.29 8.00
C LYS A 109 12.37 22.05 6.57
N GLU A 110 13.68 21.94 6.39
CA GLU A 110 14.26 21.45 5.13
C GLU A 110 14.20 19.93 5.06
N LEU A 111 13.96 19.38 3.88
CA LEU A 111 13.94 17.94 3.62
C LEU A 111 15.23 17.24 4.10
N SER A 112 16.39 17.91 3.97
CA SER A 112 17.69 17.39 4.45
C SER A 112 17.77 17.20 5.97
N VAL A 113 16.96 17.93 6.76
CA VAL A 113 16.85 17.78 8.22
C VAL A 113 16.11 16.49 8.59
N LEU A 114 15.26 15.98 7.67
CA LEU A 114 14.45 14.78 7.86
C LEU A 114 15.18 13.49 7.40
N GLY A 115 16.36 13.64 6.79
CA GLY A 115 17.14 12.53 6.24
C GLY A 115 16.43 11.80 5.10
N ASP A 116 16.68 10.50 4.94
CA ASP A 116 15.98 9.64 3.98
C ASP A 116 14.53 9.32 4.38
N LEU A 117 13.97 10.03 5.37
CA LEU A 117 12.64 9.82 5.97
C LEU A 117 12.43 8.43 6.60
N ASP A 118 13.49 7.67 6.86
CA ASP A 118 13.48 6.38 7.58
C ASP A 118 12.88 6.42 9.00
N ASP A 119 12.65 7.62 9.53
CA ASP A 119 12.09 7.97 10.84
C ASP A 119 10.57 8.29 10.73
N LEU A 120 9.83 7.52 9.90
CA LEU A 120 8.36 7.66 9.69
C LEU A 120 7.50 7.52 10.98
N ILE A 121 8.14 7.06 12.05
CA ILE A 121 7.66 7.01 13.44
C ILE A 121 7.25 8.36 13.98
N ASN A 122 8.04 9.40 13.66
CA ASN A 122 7.83 10.74 14.15
C ASN A 122 6.39 11.14 13.80
N PRO A 123 5.48 11.31 14.79
CA PRO A 123 4.05 11.50 14.49
C PRO A 123 3.80 12.75 13.65
N SER A 124 4.74 13.70 13.68
CA SER A 124 4.70 14.88 12.82
C SER A 124 4.91 14.57 11.33
N PHE A 125 5.58 13.48 10.96
CA PHE A 125 5.75 13.06 9.57
C PHE A 125 4.45 12.47 8.99
N GLN A 126 3.52 12.00 9.84
CA GLN A 126 2.16 11.65 9.38
C GLN A 126 1.41 12.88 8.82
N GLN A 127 1.82 14.11 9.17
CA GLN A 127 1.25 15.32 8.58
C GLN A 127 1.66 15.53 7.11
N LEU A 128 2.75 14.91 6.63
CA LEU A 128 3.14 14.92 5.20
C LEU A 128 2.17 14.13 4.33
N LEU A 129 1.48 13.15 4.92
CA LEU A 129 0.41 12.39 4.27
C LEU A 129 -0.90 13.16 4.38
N PHE A 130 -1.81 12.91 3.44
CA PHE A 130 -3.21 13.26 3.66
C PHE A 130 -3.88 12.21 4.56
N SER A 131 -4.73 12.67 5.48
CA SER A 131 -5.60 11.84 6.30
C SER A 131 -6.91 12.59 6.58
N GLN A 132 -8.02 11.86 6.49
CA GLN A 132 -9.32 12.33 6.98
C GLN A 132 -9.44 12.00 8.49
N PRO A 133 -10.36 12.66 9.23
CA PRO A 133 -10.68 12.29 10.61
C PRO A 133 -11.00 10.79 10.75
N PRO A 134 -10.58 10.10 11.83
CA PRO A 134 -10.78 8.65 12.00
C PRO A 134 -12.25 8.21 11.93
N ASP A 135 -13.17 9.09 12.34
CA ASP A 135 -14.62 8.86 12.38
C ASP A 135 -15.35 9.36 11.12
N THR A 136 -14.63 9.60 10.01
CA THR A 136 -15.24 10.01 8.73
C THR A 136 -15.98 8.83 8.11
N ASP A 137 -17.23 9.03 7.68
CA ASP A 137 -17.99 7.98 7.00
C ASP A 137 -17.36 7.61 5.65
N ILE A 138 -17.51 6.36 5.23
CA ILE A 138 -16.85 5.85 4.02
C ILE A 138 -17.37 6.47 2.72
N GLU A 139 -18.55 7.08 2.75
CA GLU A 139 -19.17 7.77 1.61
C GLU A 139 -18.61 9.21 1.47
N ASP A 140 -18.14 9.81 2.57
CA ASP A 140 -17.42 11.09 2.60
C ASP A 140 -15.91 10.94 2.27
N HIS A 141 -15.43 9.73 1.97
CA HIS A 141 -14.04 9.51 1.57
C HIS A 141 -13.80 9.90 0.11
N HIS A 142 -12.78 10.72 -0.13
CA HIS A 142 -12.30 10.99 -1.48
C HIS A 142 -11.51 9.79 -2.01
N LEU A 143 -11.97 9.20 -3.13
CA LEU A 143 -11.33 8.05 -3.79
C LEU A 143 -9.89 8.29 -4.25
N LEU A 144 -9.49 9.55 -4.38
CA LEU A 144 -8.10 9.97 -4.53
C LEU A 144 -7.90 11.32 -3.85
N ALA A 145 -6.82 11.41 -3.06
CA ALA A 145 -6.32 12.65 -2.48
C ALA A 145 -4.82 12.78 -2.76
N VAL A 146 -4.36 14.00 -3.06
CA VAL A 146 -2.95 14.30 -3.35
C VAL A 146 -2.52 15.50 -2.49
N GLN A 147 -1.53 15.30 -1.62
CA GLN A 147 -0.91 16.38 -0.85
C GLN A 147 0.48 16.68 -1.42
N VAL A 148 0.75 17.93 -1.79
CA VAL A 148 2.07 18.42 -2.21
C VAL A 148 2.67 19.24 -1.08
N ASN A 149 3.77 18.74 -0.50
CA ASN A 149 4.49 19.39 0.59
C ASN A 149 5.67 20.18 0.03
N HIS A 150 5.64 21.50 0.23
CA HIS A 150 6.78 22.39 0.03
C HIS A 150 7.60 22.45 1.35
N PHE A 151 8.92 22.63 1.27
CA PHE A 151 9.83 22.63 2.44
C PHE A 151 10.66 23.93 2.47
N GLU A 152 10.84 24.53 3.65
CA GLU A 152 11.74 25.69 3.83
C GLU A 152 13.22 25.25 3.80
N SER A 153 14.17 26.13 3.40
CA SER A 153 15.60 25.76 3.32
C SER A 153 16.46 26.47 4.37
N LEU A 154 16.87 25.72 5.41
CA LEU A 154 17.84 26.11 6.45
C LEU A 154 18.55 24.87 7.03
N LEU A 155 19.80 25.07 7.48
CA LEU A 155 20.80 24.00 7.71
C LEU A 155 20.54 23.06 8.93
N PRO A 156 21.03 21.79 8.90
CA PRO A 156 20.58 20.73 9.84
C PRO A 156 21.45 20.51 11.09
N THR A 157 20.91 19.79 12.09
CA THR A 157 21.70 19.02 13.10
C THR A 157 20.86 17.93 13.81
N SER A 158 21.54 16.93 14.41
CA SER A 158 21.07 15.61 14.89
C SER A 158 20.75 15.52 16.40
N VAL A 159 20.16 14.48 17.05
CA VAL A 159 19.29 13.26 16.82
C VAL A 159 18.85 12.80 18.26
N VAL A 160 18.04 11.72 18.42
CA VAL A 160 17.63 11.02 19.68
C VAL A 160 16.41 11.67 20.38
N GLU A 161 15.30 10.99 20.78
CA GLU A 161 14.60 9.74 20.36
C GLU A 161 13.15 9.80 20.95
N GLU A 162 12.26 8.79 21.10
CA GLU A 162 12.34 7.33 21.25
C GLU A 162 11.01 6.64 20.78
N SER A 163 10.95 5.30 20.76
CA SER A 163 9.94 4.42 20.11
C SER A 163 9.97 4.49 18.57
N VAL A 164 9.93 3.31 17.89
CA VAL A 164 10.59 3.16 16.57
C VAL A 164 9.81 2.36 15.49
N GLN A 165 9.65 2.96 14.30
CA GLN A 165 9.27 2.37 13.01
C GLN A 165 10.44 2.59 12.04
N ALA A 166 11.26 1.56 11.79
CA ALA A 166 12.46 1.70 10.96
C ALA A 166 12.31 1.16 9.54
N SER A 167 12.93 1.85 8.58
CA SER A 167 13.30 1.26 7.28
C SER A 167 14.44 0.24 7.43
N PHE A 168 14.45 -0.79 6.59
CA PHE A 168 15.51 -1.80 6.55
C PHE A 168 16.10 -1.92 5.14
N LEU A 169 17.20 -1.22 4.87
CA LEU A 169 17.89 -1.30 3.58
C LEU A 169 18.65 -2.63 3.43
N ILE A 170 18.06 -3.57 2.69
CA ILE A 170 18.70 -4.85 2.35
C ILE A 170 19.07 -4.81 0.85
N ASN A 171 20.37 -4.67 0.57
CA ASN A 171 20.87 -4.50 -0.79
C ASN A 171 20.77 -5.79 -1.64
N SER A 172 20.77 -5.64 -2.98
CA SER A 172 20.61 -6.75 -3.92
C SER A 172 21.68 -7.84 -3.78
N LYS A 173 22.95 -7.48 -3.58
CA LYS A 173 24.06 -8.45 -3.45
C LYS A 173 23.88 -9.35 -2.23
N THR A 174 23.41 -8.79 -1.11
CA THR A 174 23.07 -9.57 0.09
C THR A 174 21.90 -10.52 -0.18
N ILE A 175 20.86 -10.08 -0.90
CA ILE A 175 19.71 -10.91 -1.27
C ILE A 175 20.13 -12.04 -2.24
N GLU A 176 20.99 -11.74 -3.21
CA GLU A 176 21.52 -12.69 -4.19
C GLU A 176 22.39 -13.76 -3.52
N TYR A 177 23.28 -13.36 -2.61
CA TYR A 177 24.09 -14.29 -1.80
C TYR A 177 23.22 -15.23 -0.97
N ILE A 178 22.21 -14.70 -0.26
CA ILE A 178 21.32 -15.52 0.58
C ILE A 178 20.48 -16.49 -0.30
N LYS A 179 19.98 -16.04 -1.46
CA LYS A 179 19.34 -16.93 -2.43
C LYS A 179 20.28 -18.04 -2.89
N GLN A 180 21.55 -17.73 -3.16
CA GLN A 180 22.53 -18.71 -3.59
C GLN A 180 22.76 -19.78 -2.52
N CYS A 181 22.95 -19.41 -1.25
CA CYS A 181 23.11 -20.40 -0.16
C CYS A 181 21.89 -21.34 -0.07
N VAL A 182 20.67 -20.80 -0.05
CA VAL A 182 19.44 -21.61 0.07
C VAL A 182 19.23 -22.49 -1.18
N MET A 183 19.57 -21.99 -2.37
CA MET A 183 19.57 -22.75 -3.62
C MET A 183 20.65 -23.84 -3.65
N GLU A 184 21.81 -23.61 -3.04
CA GLU A 184 22.87 -24.61 -2.93
C GLU A 184 22.47 -25.78 -2.01
N GLU A 185 21.71 -25.53 -0.95
CA GLU A 185 21.15 -26.56 -0.07
C GLU A 185 20.09 -27.44 -0.77
N CYS A 186 19.09 -26.85 -1.43
CA CYS A 186 17.90 -27.59 -1.91
C CYS A 186 17.71 -27.71 -3.43
N LYS A 187 18.50 -26.98 -4.23
CA LYS A 187 18.41 -26.87 -5.70
C LYS A 187 17.11 -26.23 -6.24
N GLU A 188 16.32 -25.57 -5.41
CA GLU A 188 15.19 -24.73 -5.84
C GLU A 188 15.56 -23.24 -5.95
N PHE A 189 14.87 -22.51 -6.84
CA PHE A 189 14.99 -21.06 -6.96
C PHE A 189 13.97 -20.32 -6.09
N PHE A 190 14.39 -19.20 -5.49
CA PHE A 190 13.53 -18.38 -4.62
C PHE A 190 13.48 -16.91 -5.04
N SER A 191 12.26 -16.35 -5.02
CA SER A 191 11.99 -14.95 -5.24
C SER A 191 12.55 -14.09 -4.10
N THR A 192 12.86 -12.81 -4.39
CA THR A 192 13.28 -11.85 -3.36
C THR A 192 12.28 -11.78 -2.21
N PHE A 193 10.99 -11.81 -2.54
CA PHE A 193 9.90 -11.83 -1.55
C PHE A 193 9.99 -13.01 -0.58
N GLU A 194 10.19 -14.25 -1.06
CA GLU A 194 10.24 -15.43 -0.18
C GLU A 194 11.39 -15.36 0.83
N VAL A 195 12.57 -14.93 0.39
CA VAL A 195 13.75 -14.78 1.24
C VAL A 195 13.57 -13.65 2.25
N LEU A 196 13.15 -12.46 1.81
CA LEU A 196 12.95 -11.32 2.71
C LEU A 196 11.82 -11.55 3.71
N ALA A 197 10.70 -12.14 3.27
CA ALA A 197 9.57 -12.45 4.14
C ALA A 197 9.95 -13.51 5.19
N ALA A 198 10.76 -14.51 4.84
CA ALA A 198 11.30 -15.47 5.80
C ALA A 198 12.22 -14.80 6.83
N MET A 199 13.14 -13.95 6.38
CA MET A 199 14.04 -13.19 7.27
C MET A 199 13.25 -12.30 8.24
N VAL A 200 12.28 -11.53 7.76
CA VAL A 200 11.45 -10.63 8.58
C VAL A 200 10.55 -11.41 9.54
N TRP A 201 9.93 -12.51 9.11
CA TRP A 201 9.09 -13.34 9.98
C TRP A 201 9.91 -14.00 11.10
N LEU A 202 11.08 -14.55 10.76
CA LEU A 202 12.02 -15.13 11.72
C LEU A 202 12.54 -14.08 12.72
N ALA A 203 12.98 -12.92 12.23
CA ALA A 203 13.48 -11.83 13.07
C ALA A 203 12.40 -11.27 13.99
N ARG A 204 11.17 -11.04 13.48
CA ARG A 204 10.04 -10.54 14.26
C ARG A 204 9.60 -11.54 15.34
N THR A 205 9.53 -12.84 15.02
CA THR A 205 9.17 -13.88 16.01
C THR A 205 10.23 -14.00 17.11
N LYS A 206 11.53 -13.84 16.78
CA LYS A 206 12.63 -13.78 17.75
C LYS A 206 12.58 -12.52 18.62
N ALA A 207 12.38 -11.34 18.02
CA ALA A 207 12.35 -10.06 18.72
C ALA A 207 11.15 -9.93 19.69
N LEU A 208 9.99 -10.46 19.31
CA LEU A 208 8.79 -10.49 20.16
C LEU A 208 8.82 -11.58 21.24
N GLN A 209 9.88 -12.41 21.31
CA GLN A 209 10.06 -13.48 22.30
C GLN A 209 8.84 -14.41 22.41
N ILE A 210 8.22 -14.73 21.27
CA ILE A 210 6.99 -15.54 21.22
C ILE A 210 7.25 -16.92 21.84
N SER A 211 6.37 -17.33 22.76
CA SER A 211 6.45 -18.61 23.46
C SER A 211 6.58 -19.78 22.48
N HIS A 212 7.52 -20.68 22.76
CA HIS A 212 7.80 -21.87 21.95
C HIS A 212 6.61 -22.83 21.78
N ALA A 213 5.56 -22.72 22.61
CA ALA A 213 4.33 -23.48 22.44
C ALA A 213 3.41 -22.93 21.34
N GLU A 214 3.56 -21.65 20.95
CA GLU A 214 2.60 -20.95 20.10
C GLU A 214 2.73 -21.29 18.61
N THR A 215 1.61 -21.11 17.90
CA THR A 215 1.58 -21.16 16.44
C THR A 215 1.66 -19.75 15.87
N VAL A 216 2.71 -19.47 15.11
CA VAL A 216 2.91 -18.19 14.42
C VAL A 216 2.45 -18.27 12.97
N LYS A 217 1.97 -17.15 12.45
CA LYS A 217 1.43 -17.04 11.09
C LYS A 217 1.98 -15.80 10.39
N LEU A 218 2.27 -15.96 9.10
CA LEU A 218 2.58 -14.88 8.18
C LEU A 218 1.53 -14.90 7.07
N VAL A 219 0.59 -13.95 7.14
CA VAL A 219 -0.37 -13.69 6.06
C VAL A 219 0.25 -12.70 5.08
N PHE A 220 0.14 -12.96 3.78
CA PHE A 220 0.64 -12.07 2.74
C PHE A 220 -0.25 -12.08 1.50
N ILE A 221 -0.17 -10.99 0.73
CA ILE A 221 -1.00 -10.74 -0.44
C ILE A 221 -0.32 -11.31 -1.71
N ARG A 222 -1.11 -11.94 -2.58
CA ARG A 222 -0.75 -12.35 -3.94
C ARG A 222 -1.57 -11.58 -4.96
N ASP A 223 -0.94 -11.09 -6.03
CA ASP A 223 -1.66 -10.72 -7.26
C ASP A 223 -2.22 -11.99 -7.92
N MET A 224 -3.51 -11.97 -8.23
CA MET A 224 -4.25 -13.11 -8.79
C MET A 224 -4.62 -12.91 -10.27
N ARG A 225 -4.31 -11.76 -10.89
CA ARG A 225 -4.63 -11.45 -12.31
C ARG A 225 -4.25 -12.57 -13.28
N LYS A 226 -3.05 -13.14 -13.09
CA LYS A 226 -2.49 -14.23 -13.91
C LYS A 226 -2.85 -15.65 -13.43
N SER A 227 -3.58 -15.77 -12.32
CA SER A 227 -4.06 -17.06 -11.77
C SER A 227 -5.51 -17.38 -12.15
N LEU A 228 -6.22 -16.41 -12.74
CA LEU A 228 -7.59 -16.56 -13.23
C LEU A 228 -7.60 -17.04 -14.70
N ASN A 229 -8.71 -17.65 -15.13
CA ASN A 229 -8.90 -18.15 -16.49
C ASN A 229 -10.28 -17.72 -17.03
N PRO A 230 -10.35 -16.79 -18.01
CA PRO A 230 -9.23 -16.08 -18.63
C PRO A 230 -8.49 -15.18 -17.62
N PRO A 231 -7.19 -14.89 -17.84
CA PRO A 231 -6.47 -13.91 -17.04
C PRO A 231 -7.12 -12.52 -17.12
N ILE A 232 -7.03 -11.76 -16.03
CA ILE A 232 -7.48 -10.36 -16.02
C ILE A 232 -6.57 -9.52 -16.93
N PRO A 233 -7.12 -8.67 -17.81
CA PRO A 233 -6.33 -7.88 -18.75
C PRO A 233 -5.43 -6.84 -18.06
N ASN A 234 -4.47 -6.33 -18.82
CA ASN A 234 -3.77 -5.08 -18.49
C ASN A 234 -4.80 -3.94 -18.30
N GLY A 235 -4.42 -2.89 -17.58
CA GLY A 235 -5.29 -1.74 -17.33
C GLY A 235 -6.40 -1.96 -16.29
N TYR A 236 -6.71 -3.19 -15.84
CA TYR A 236 -7.65 -3.40 -14.73
C TYR A 236 -7.02 -2.98 -13.38
N TYR A 237 -7.48 -1.85 -12.83
CA TYR A 237 -6.95 -1.23 -11.62
C TYR A 237 -7.71 -1.55 -10.32
N GLY A 238 -8.80 -2.31 -10.38
CA GLY A 238 -9.50 -2.81 -9.18
C GLY A 238 -8.70 -3.89 -8.43
N ASN A 239 -9.19 -4.31 -7.26
CA ASN A 239 -8.55 -5.35 -6.46
C ASN A 239 -8.69 -6.73 -7.11
N VAL A 240 -7.56 -7.40 -7.35
CA VAL A 240 -7.49 -8.79 -7.83
C VAL A 240 -6.44 -9.53 -7.02
N ILE A 241 -6.74 -9.73 -5.74
CA ILE A 241 -5.78 -10.25 -4.77
C ILE A 241 -6.30 -11.48 -4.04
N GLY A 242 -5.36 -12.34 -3.64
CA GLY A 242 -5.60 -13.50 -2.78
C GLY A 242 -4.69 -13.48 -1.57
N PHE A 243 -5.18 -13.92 -0.42
CA PHE A 243 -4.39 -14.03 0.80
C PHE A 243 -3.78 -15.42 0.94
N ALA A 244 -2.46 -15.50 1.03
CA ALA A 244 -1.74 -16.72 1.37
C ALA A 244 -1.30 -16.67 2.85
N CYS A 245 -1.26 -17.82 3.51
CA CYS A 245 -0.90 -17.92 4.94
C CYS A 245 0.19 -18.97 5.14
N ALA A 246 1.42 -18.54 5.44
CA ALA A 246 2.44 -19.41 6.00
C ALA A 246 2.19 -19.59 7.51
N ILE A 247 2.30 -20.82 8.00
CA ILE A 247 2.02 -21.20 9.39
C ILE A 247 3.16 -22.10 9.87
N ASP A 248 3.66 -21.86 11.08
CA ASP A 248 4.65 -22.71 11.74
C ASP A 248 4.49 -22.63 13.28
N ASN A 249 5.07 -23.56 14.03
CA ASN A 249 5.24 -23.41 15.47
C ASN A 249 6.44 -22.50 15.76
N ALA A 250 6.35 -21.65 16.79
CA ALA A 250 7.37 -20.68 17.13
C ALA A 250 8.75 -21.31 17.45
N LYS A 251 8.79 -22.50 18.06
CA LYS A 251 10.05 -23.23 18.33
C LYS A 251 10.70 -23.72 17.05
N GLU A 252 9.94 -24.33 16.15
CA GLU A 252 10.49 -24.89 14.92
C GLU A 252 10.89 -23.77 13.94
N LEU A 253 10.13 -22.68 13.86
CA LEU A 253 10.51 -21.47 13.12
C LEU A 253 11.83 -20.87 13.65
N ILE A 254 11.96 -20.70 14.98
CA ILE A 254 13.11 -20.05 15.61
C ILE A 254 14.41 -20.87 15.43
N ASN A 255 14.30 -22.19 15.56
CA ASN A 255 15.44 -23.12 15.58
C ASN A 255 15.74 -23.76 14.20
N GLY A 256 14.81 -23.71 13.26
CA GLY A 256 14.98 -24.20 11.90
C GLY A 256 15.95 -23.38 11.05
N SER A 257 16.34 -23.92 9.90
CA SER A 257 17.14 -23.19 8.91
C SER A 257 16.32 -22.13 8.19
N LEU A 258 16.99 -21.16 7.54
CA LEU A 258 16.31 -20.21 6.67
C LEU A 258 15.58 -20.92 5.52
N LEU A 259 16.17 -21.99 4.97
CA LEU A 259 15.55 -22.86 3.97
C LEU A 259 14.18 -23.40 4.42
N HIS A 260 14.04 -23.86 5.67
CA HIS A 260 12.77 -24.34 6.22
C HIS A 260 11.68 -23.26 6.15
N VAL A 261 11.97 -22.07 6.67
CA VAL A 261 11.02 -20.93 6.68
C VAL A 261 10.67 -20.49 5.25
N VAL A 262 11.67 -20.37 4.38
CA VAL A 262 11.50 -20.00 2.97
C VAL A 262 10.63 -21.05 2.23
N MET A 263 10.80 -22.34 2.52
CA MET A 263 10.00 -23.41 1.92
C MET A 263 8.54 -23.43 2.39
N ILE A 264 8.25 -23.06 3.65
CA ILE A 264 6.86 -22.86 4.11
C ILE A 264 6.20 -21.73 3.32
N ILE A 265 6.88 -20.58 3.15
CA ILE A 265 6.37 -19.44 2.38
C ILE A 265 6.21 -19.79 0.88
N LYS A 266 7.14 -20.57 0.31
CA LYS A 266 7.03 -21.05 -1.07
C LYS A 266 5.79 -21.92 -1.26
N LYS A 267 5.55 -22.88 -0.35
CA LYS A 267 4.41 -23.81 -0.41
C LYS A 267 3.06 -23.10 -0.18
N SER A 268 2.97 -22.21 0.80
CA SER A 268 1.71 -21.53 1.13
C SER A 268 1.17 -20.63 0.02
N LYS A 269 2.02 -20.20 -0.94
CA LYS A 269 1.56 -19.54 -2.18
C LYS A 269 0.60 -20.39 -3.01
N PHE A 270 0.79 -21.71 -3.02
CA PHE A 270 0.04 -22.65 -3.88
C PHE A 270 -1.12 -23.34 -3.14
N SER A 271 -1.10 -23.37 -1.81
CA SER A 271 -2.04 -24.10 -0.95
C SER A 271 -3.52 -23.64 -0.98
N LEU A 272 -3.87 -22.66 -1.82
CA LEU A 272 -5.25 -22.16 -1.98
C LEU A 272 -6.16 -23.08 -2.83
N THR A 273 -5.72 -24.31 -3.08
CA THR A 273 -6.50 -25.36 -3.76
C THR A 273 -6.98 -26.48 -2.82
N ASP A 274 -6.61 -26.46 -1.53
CA ASP A 274 -7.09 -27.46 -0.56
C ASP A 274 -8.45 -27.05 0.02
N GLU A 275 -9.42 -27.96 -0.07
CA GLU A 275 -10.85 -27.77 0.23
C GLU A 275 -11.17 -27.51 1.73
N ASN A 276 -10.15 -27.45 2.60
CA ASN A 276 -10.29 -27.43 4.05
C ASN A 276 -10.21 -26.02 4.71
N LEU A 277 -10.24 -24.93 3.93
CA LEU A 277 -10.21 -23.55 4.47
C LEU A 277 -11.51 -22.73 4.26
N GLU A 278 -12.64 -23.40 4.02
CA GLU A 278 -13.96 -22.77 3.79
C GLU A 278 -14.45 -21.80 4.88
N SER A 279 -13.95 -21.92 6.12
CA SER A 279 -14.55 -21.27 7.30
C SER A 279 -13.90 -19.96 7.76
N SER A 280 -12.80 -19.49 7.16
CA SER A 280 -12.17 -18.22 7.58
C SER A 280 -11.26 -17.57 6.53
N ILE A 281 -11.60 -16.32 6.16
CA ILE A 281 -10.77 -15.32 5.45
C ILE A 281 -10.44 -15.63 3.97
N VAL A 282 -10.45 -16.87 3.50
CA VAL A 282 -10.39 -17.17 2.06
C VAL A 282 -11.74 -16.93 1.41
N MET A 283 -11.79 -16.00 0.44
CA MET A 283 -12.87 -15.98 -0.54
C MET A 283 -12.73 -17.22 -1.42
N ASN A 284 -13.66 -18.18 -1.27
CA ASN A 284 -13.74 -19.35 -2.13
C ASN A 284 -13.82 -18.89 -3.61
N PRO A 285 -12.98 -19.40 -4.54
CA PRO A 285 -13.02 -19.03 -5.95
C PRO A 285 -14.38 -19.22 -6.63
N SER A 286 -15.24 -20.14 -6.16
CA SER A 286 -16.62 -20.27 -6.68
C SER A 286 -17.63 -19.34 -6.01
N ARG A 287 -17.18 -18.48 -5.08
CA ARG A 287 -17.88 -17.27 -4.61
C ARG A 287 -17.33 -15.99 -5.22
N LEU A 288 -16.32 -16.08 -6.10
CA LEU A 288 -16.13 -15.08 -7.13
C LEU A 288 -17.27 -15.30 -8.13
N ASP A 289 -18.44 -14.72 -7.83
CA ASP A 289 -19.61 -14.75 -8.71
C ASP A 289 -19.38 -13.73 -9.84
N VAL A 290 -18.40 -14.04 -10.69
CA VAL A 290 -17.84 -13.15 -11.71
C VAL A 290 -18.77 -13.12 -12.92
N ASP A 291 -19.97 -12.58 -12.73
CA ASP A 291 -20.83 -12.09 -13.81
C ASP A 291 -20.24 -10.80 -14.41
N MET A 292 -18.97 -10.87 -14.84
CA MET A 292 -18.32 -9.89 -15.71
C MET A 292 -18.93 -10.02 -17.11
N LYS A 293 -20.20 -9.62 -17.22
CA LYS A 293 -20.70 -8.96 -18.42
C LYS A 293 -19.68 -7.89 -18.78
N GLN A 294 -19.21 -7.94 -20.03
CA GLN A 294 -18.05 -7.15 -20.48
C GLN A 294 -18.28 -5.63 -20.34
N GLU A 295 -19.54 -5.23 -20.21
CA GLU A 295 -20.04 -3.89 -19.89
C GLU A 295 -19.49 -3.30 -18.58
N ASN A 296 -19.12 -4.13 -17.59
CA ASN A 296 -18.59 -3.68 -16.28
C ASN A 296 -17.05 -3.58 -16.22
N LEU A 297 -16.33 -3.95 -17.29
CA LEU A 297 -14.86 -3.95 -17.32
C LEU A 297 -14.29 -2.60 -17.80
N VAL A 298 -14.05 -1.68 -16.87
CA VAL A 298 -13.21 -0.48 -17.14
C VAL A 298 -11.73 -0.89 -17.15
N GLY A 299 -11.30 -1.52 -18.24
CA GLY A 299 -9.91 -1.84 -18.53
C GLY A 299 -9.43 -1.08 -19.77
N PHE A 300 -8.27 -0.43 -19.66
CA PHE A 300 -7.60 0.18 -20.80
C PHE A 300 -6.81 -0.89 -21.57
N ASN A 301 -7.17 -1.09 -22.83
CA ASN A 301 -6.29 -1.73 -23.81
C ASN A 301 -5.23 -0.71 -24.29
N ASP A 302 -4.05 -1.21 -24.66
CA ASP A 302 -2.96 -0.45 -25.28
C ASP A 302 -3.29 0.02 -26.71
#